data_AF-A0A091AKP8-F1
#
_entry.id   AF-A0A091AKP8-F1
#
_cell.length_a   1.000
_cell.length_b   1.000
_cell.length_c   1.000
_cell.angle_alpha   90.00
_cell.angle_beta   90.00
_cell.angle_gamma   90.00
#
_symmetry.space_group_name_H-M   'P 1'
#
loop_
_entity.id
_entity.type
_entity.pdbx_description
1 polymer ?
#
loop_
_entity_poly.entity_id
_entity_poly.type
_entity_poly.pdbx_seq_one_letter_code
_entity_poly.pdbx_strand_id
1 'polypeptide(L)'
;MTGRPSKMTDKVLDAIEEVINGEILFMTDEELVTEINELLPEESRFTYEAFSKWKREKSQSENPLFPRFLRLIKKALIEQKKTLLIKLQTDDKAWQRYAWILERKFDEWNIKSKSEVDHNVRVVQLPDIVIQ
;
A
#
# COMPACT_ATOMS: atom_id res chain seq x y z
N MET A 1 22.70 6.65 -27.10
CA MET A 1 21.96 5.94 -26.05
C MET A 1 21.81 6.87 -24.85
N THR A 2 20.76 7.67 -24.84
CA THR A 2 20.37 8.49 -23.68
C THR A 2 19.73 7.55 -22.66
N GLY A 3 20.40 7.32 -21.53
CA GLY A 3 19.89 6.44 -20.48
C GLY A 3 18.65 7.04 -19.81
N ARG A 4 17.66 6.19 -19.48
CA ARG A 4 16.48 6.62 -18.72
C ARG A 4 16.91 7.16 -17.34
N PRO A 5 16.39 8.32 -16.89
CA PRO A 5 16.68 8.86 -15.57
C PRO A 5 16.42 7.87 -14.44
N SER A 6 17.42 7.71 -13.58
CA SER A 6 17.30 6.98 -12.31
C SER A 6 17.08 7.89 -11.11
N LYS A 7 17.07 9.22 -11.34
CA LYS A 7 17.00 10.25 -10.30
C LYS A 7 15.60 10.84 -10.20
N MET A 8 15.16 11.06 -8.97
CA MET A 8 13.97 11.82 -8.64
C MET A 8 14.18 13.30 -8.96
N THR A 9 13.24 13.92 -9.65
CA THR A 9 13.28 15.35 -10.06
C THR A 9 11.94 16.01 -9.75
N ASP A 10 11.89 17.34 -9.69
CA ASP A 10 10.64 18.06 -9.45
C ASP A 10 9.59 17.76 -10.51
N LYS A 11 9.97 17.67 -11.80
CA LYS A 11 9.05 17.29 -12.89
C LYS A 11 8.39 15.93 -12.65
N VAL A 12 9.16 14.96 -12.15
CA VAL A 12 8.62 13.64 -11.80
C VAL A 12 7.64 13.76 -10.63
N LEU A 13 7.93 14.58 -9.62
CA LEU A 13 7.04 14.78 -8.47
C LEU A 13 5.76 15.53 -8.84
N ASP A 14 5.84 16.49 -9.76
CA ASP A 14 4.68 17.22 -10.28
C ASP A 14 3.76 16.25 -11.05
N ALA A 15 4.32 15.40 -11.92
CA ALA A 15 3.56 14.37 -12.64
C ALA A 15 2.94 13.34 -11.67
N ILE A 16 3.67 12.90 -10.64
CA ILE A 16 3.11 12.05 -9.58
C ILE A 16 1.92 12.73 -8.90
N GLU A 17 2.05 14.01 -8.55
CA GLU A 17 0.99 14.76 -7.90
C GLU A 17 -0.26 14.90 -8.78
N GLU A 18 -0.08 15.11 -10.08
CA GLU A 18 -1.16 15.15 -11.07
C GLU A 18 -1.92 13.83 -11.16
N VAL A 19 -1.22 12.70 -11.35
CA VAL A 19 -1.83 11.37 -11.37
C VAL A 19 -2.56 11.08 -10.05
N ILE A 20 -1.97 11.48 -8.92
CA ILE A 20 -2.57 11.26 -7.59
C ILE A 20 -3.84 12.06 -7.37
N ASN A 21 -3.94 13.26 -7.96
CA ASN A 21 -5.15 14.07 -7.84
C ASN A 21 -6.29 13.57 -8.74
N GLY A 22 -6.01 12.63 -9.65
CA GLY A 22 -7.02 11.90 -10.41
C GLY A 22 -7.66 10.75 -9.64
N GLU A 23 -8.42 9.89 -10.33
CA GLU A 23 -9.08 8.74 -9.73
C GLU A 23 -8.12 7.53 -9.65
N ILE A 24 -7.34 7.42 -8.56
CA ILE A 24 -6.31 6.37 -8.38
C ILE A 24 -6.86 5.01 -7.90
N LEU A 25 -8.12 4.70 -8.20
CA LEU A 25 -8.71 3.50 -7.62
C LEU A 25 -8.09 2.26 -8.28
N PHE A 26 -7.40 1.45 -7.46
CA PHE A 26 -6.82 0.14 -7.81
C PHE A 26 -5.49 0.08 -8.56
N MET A 27 -4.80 1.19 -8.80
CA MET A 27 -3.47 1.10 -9.43
C MET A 27 -2.45 0.38 -8.55
N THR A 28 -1.74 -0.55 -9.19
CA THR A 28 -0.46 -1.10 -8.77
C THR A 28 0.65 -0.07 -8.91
N ASP A 29 1.81 -0.31 -8.29
CA ASP A 29 2.97 0.57 -8.46
C ASP A 29 3.44 0.63 -9.94
N GLU A 30 3.29 -0.46 -10.72
CA GLU A 30 3.67 -0.49 -12.14
C GLU A 30 2.70 0.31 -13.03
N GLU A 31 1.40 0.21 -12.77
CA GLU A 31 0.39 1.03 -13.45
C GLU A 31 0.59 2.51 -13.12
N LEU A 32 0.86 2.82 -11.85
CA LEU A 32 1.18 4.19 -11.42
C LEU A 32 2.39 4.74 -12.18
N VAL A 33 3.47 3.97 -12.32
CA VAL A 33 4.65 4.35 -13.10
C VAL A 33 4.31 4.57 -14.57
N THR A 34 3.42 3.75 -15.13
CA THR A 34 2.95 3.88 -16.52
C THR A 34 2.23 5.21 -16.71
N GLU A 35 1.23 5.50 -15.88
CA GLU A 35 0.46 6.77 -15.94
C GLU A 35 1.35 8.00 -15.74
N ILE A 36 2.31 7.96 -14.81
CA ILE A 36 3.25 9.07 -14.60
C ILE A 36 4.12 9.28 -15.85
N ASN A 37 4.60 8.21 -16.47
CA ASN A 37 5.44 8.30 -17.65
C ASN A 37 4.70 8.83 -18.88
N GLU A 38 3.38 8.65 -18.97
CA GLU A 38 2.56 9.24 -20.03
C GLU A 38 2.52 10.78 -19.94
N LEU A 39 2.65 11.34 -18.73
CA LEU A 39 2.75 12.80 -18.52
C LEU A 39 4.17 13.36 -18.71
N LEU A 40 5.19 12.49 -18.81
CA LEU A 40 6.59 12.89 -18.89
C LEU A 40 7.14 12.77 -20.31
N PRO A 41 8.00 13.72 -20.73
CA PRO A 41 8.75 13.58 -21.96
C PRO A 41 9.72 12.39 -21.83
N GLU A 42 10.07 11.76 -22.96
CA GLU A 42 10.78 10.48 -22.99
C GLU A 42 12.08 10.50 -22.17
N GLU A 43 12.82 11.61 -22.21
CA GLU A 43 14.05 11.82 -21.48
C GLU A 43 13.89 11.97 -19.96
N SER A 44 12.65 12.16 -19.47
CA SER A 44 12.31 12.28 -18.05
C SER A 44 11.64 11.01 -17.48
N ARG A 45 11.32 10.04 -18.33
CA ARG A 45 10.66 8.79 -17.92
C ARG A 45 11.57 7.89 -17.10
N PHE A 46 11.00 7.17 -16.13
CA PHE A 46 11.73 6.28 -15.24
C PHE A 46 11.14 4.87 -15.22
N THR A 47 11.90 3.89 -14.74
CA THR A 47 11.44 2.50 -14.67
C THR A 47 10.77 2.18 -13.34
N TYR A 48 10.01 1.10 -13.30
CA TYR A 48 9.43 0.57 -12.08
C TYR A 48 10.51 0.26 -11.02
N GLU A 49 11.68 -0.25 -11.42
CA GLU A 49 12.79 -0.52 -10.51
C GLU A 49 13.31 0.76 -9.84
N ALA A 50 13.38 1.87 -10.59
CA ALA A 50 13.76 3.16 -10.03
C ALA A 50 12.73 3.62 -8.97
N PHE A 51 11.44 3.52 -9.29
CA PHE A 51 10.35 3.85 -8.38
C PHE A 51 10.34 2.98 -7.11
N SER A 52 10.45 1.66 -7.29
CA SER A 52 10.55 0.68 -6.20
C SER A 52 11.77 0.95 -5.31
N LYS A 53 12.90 1.35 -5.91
CA LYS A 53 14.10 1.76 -5.16
C LYS A 53 13.84 3.04 -4.36
N TRP A 54 13.17 4.05 -4.93
CA TRP A 54 12.83 5.27 -4.20
C TRP A 54 11.92 5.00 -3.01
N LYS A 55 10.93 4.10 -3.15
CA LYS A 55 10.07 3.69 -2.01
C LYS A 55 10.84 2.99 -0.88
N ARG A 56 12.01 2.40 -1.17
CA ARG A 56 12.88 1.78 -0.16
C ARG A 56 13.72 2.87 0.51
N GLU A 57 13.17 3.36 1.61
CA GLU A 57 13.56 4.53 2.41
C GLU A 57 15.07 4.71 2.68
N LYS A 58 15.83 3.62 2.81
CA LYS A 58 17.28 3.67 3.09
C LYS A 58 18.15 4.23 1.97
N SER A 59 17.64 4.37 0.74
CA SER A 59 18.47 4.71 -0.42
C SER A 59 18.45 6.18 -0.84
N GLN A 60 17.60 7.03 -0.23
CA GLN A 60 17.33 8.40 -0.69
C GLN A 60 17.28 9.44 0.46
N SER A 61 17.74 9.11 1.67
CA SER A 61 17.63 9.99 2.85
C SER A 61 18.32 11.36 2.68
N GLU A 62 19.32 11.46 1.80
CA GLU A 62 20.03 12.71 1.49
C GLU A 62 19.38 13.54 0.37
N ASN A 63 18.38 12.98 -0.34
CA ASN A 63 17.72 13.68 -1.43
C ASN A 63 16.68 14.67 -0.87
N PRO A 64 16.81 15.99 -1.10
CA PRO A 64 15.89 16.99 -0.56
C PRO A 64 14.45 16.86 -1.10
N LEU A 65 14.27 16.16 -2.22
CA LEU A 65 12.95 15.88 -2.80
C LEU A 65 12.26 14.67 -2.16
N PHE A 66 13.00 13.82 -1.45
CA PHE A 66 12.49 12.59 -0.86
C PHE A 66 11.33 12.79 0.13
N PRO A 67 11.34 13.80 1.03
CA PRO A 67 10.18 14.09 1.88
C PRO A 67 8.92 14.46 1.09
N ARG A 68 9.05 15.18 -0.03
CA ARG A 68 7.93 15.51 -0.92
C ARG A 68 7.37 14.24 -1.57
N PHE A 69 8.25 13.39 -2.09
CA PHE A 69 7.88 12.09 -2.64
C PHE A 69 7.12 11.22 -1.63
N LEU A 70 7.64 11.02 -0.42
CA LEU A 70 6.98 10.24 0.62
C LEU A 70 5.59 10.79 0.96
N ARG A 71 5.46 12.11 1.04
CA ARG A 71 4.16 12.77 1.27
C ARG A 71 3.17 12.46 0.15
N LEU A 72 3.61 12.49 -1.12
CA LEU A 72 2.77 12.16 -2.27
C LEU A 72 2.32 10.70 -2.23
N ILE A 73 3.24 9.75 -2.01
CA ILE A 73 2.87 8.33 -1.90
C ILE A 73 1.89 8.09 -0.74
N LYS A 74 2.11 8.74 0.41
CA LYS A 74 1.17 8.67 1.55
C LYS A 74 -0.20 9.27 1.19
N LYS A 75 -0.24 10.38 0.45
CA LYS A 75 -1.48 10.98 -0.05
C LYS A 75 -2.23 10.00 -0.95
N ALA A 76 -1.55 9.35 -1.90
CA ALA A 76 -2.15 8.35 -2.77
C ALA A 76 -2.82 7.22 -1.98
N LEU A 77 -2.12 6.66 -0.98
CA LEU A 77 -2.67 5.61 -0.12
C LEU A 77 -3.91 6.08 0.68
N ILE A 78 -3.90 7.32 1.16
CA ILE A 78 -5.04 7.91 1.87
C ILE A 78 -6.24 8.04 0.93
N GLU A 79 -6.05 8.55 -0.28
CA GLU A 79 -7.14 8.72 -1.26
C GLU A 79 -7.71 7.37 -1.72
N GLN A 80 -6.85 6.36 -1.94
CA GLN A 80 -7.29 4.98 -2.19
C GLN A 80 -8.15 4.45 -1.03
N LYS A 81 -7.72 4.65 0.21
CA LYS A 81 -8.45 4.21 1.40
C LYS A 81 -9.80 4.91 1.54
N LYS A 82 -9.86 6.23 1.34
CA LYS A 82 -11.11 7.00 1.35
C LYS A 82 -12.08 6.49 0.30
N THR A 83 -11.59 6.29 -0.92
CA THR A 83 -12.44 5.84 -2.04
C THR A 83 -12.97 4.43 -1.78
N LEU A 84 -12.15 3.51 -1.25
CA LEU A 84 -12.58 2.18 -0.85
C LEU A 84 -13.66 2.23 0.24
N LEU A 85 -13.52 3.11 1.24
CA LEU A 85 -14.54 3.27 2.29
C LEU A 85 -15.85 3.83 1.74
N ILE A 86 -15.79 4.80 0.83
CA ILE A 86 -16.97 5.33 0.16
C ILE A 86 -17.66 4.21 -0.62
N LYS A 87 -16.92 3.42 -1.41
CA LYS A 87 -17.48 2.30 -2.18
C LYS A 87 -18.03 1.19 -1.27
N LEU A 88 -17.38 0.91 -0.15
CA LEU A 88 -17.86 -0.03 0.87
C LEU A 88 -19.23 0.39 1.43
N GLN A 89 -19.45 1.69 1.64
CA GLN A 89 -20.68 2.24 2.20
C GLN A 89 -21.81 2.45 1.17
N THR A 90 -21.47 2.58 -0.11
CA THR A 90 -22.43 2.97 -1.17
C THR A 90 -22.83 1.82 -2.09
N ASP A 91 -22.07 0.72 -2.10
CA ASP A 91 -22.34 -0.44 -2.95
C ASP A 91 -22.86 -1.63 -2.15
N ASP A 92 -24.18 -1.68 -1.92
CA ASP A 92 -24.86 -2.73 -1.14
C ASP A 92 -24.67 -4.14 -1.71
N LYS A 93 -24.39 -4.27 -3.01
CA LYS A 93 -24.26 -5.58 -3.68
C LYS A 93 -22.83 -6.09 -3.70
N ALA A 94 -21.84 -5.20 -3.58
CA ALA A 94 -20.44 -5.57 -3.71
C ALA A 94 -19.56 -5.07 -2.57
N TRP A 95 -20.11 -4.58 -1.46
CA TRP A 95 -19.35 -4.14 -0.28
C TRP A 95 -18.28 -5.17 0.17
N GLN A 96 -18.59 -6.47 0.09
CA GLN A 96 -17.66 -7.56 0.44
C GLN A 96 -16.36 -7.51 -0.36
N ARG A 97 -16.42 -7.13 -1.65
CA ARG A 97 -15.21 -7.01 -2.50
C ARG A 97 -14.30 -5.89 -1.99
N TYR A 98 -14.89 -4.77 -1.57
CA TYR A 98 -14.17 -3.61 -1.08
C TYR A 98 -13.61 -3.85 0.32
N ALA A 99 -14.35 -4.57 1.18
CA ALA A 99 -13.87 -5.03 2.48
C ALA A 99 -12.63 -5.91 2.32
N TRP A 100 -12.68 -6.88 1.40
CA TRP A 100 -11.55 -7.78 1.16
C TRP A 100 -10.30 -7.05 0.65
N ILE A 101 -10.47 -6.07 -0.23
CA ILE A 101 -9.36 -5.24 -0.72
C ILE A 101 -8.77 -4.40 0.42
N LEU A 102 -9.60 -3.81 1.28
CA LEU A 102 -9.15 -3.06 2.45
C LEU A 102 -8.32 -3.93 3.40
N GLU A 103 -8.81 -5.12 3.76
CA GLU A 103 -8.15 -6.04 4.69
C GLU A 103 -6.77 -6.52 4.19
N ARG A 104 -6.63 -6.75 2.88
CA ARG A 104 -5.37 -7.24 2.28
C ARG A 104 -4.36 -6.14 1.98
N LYS A 105 -4.84 -4.93 1.67
CA LYS A 105 -3.97 -3.80 1.28
C LYS A 105 -3.53 -2.97 2.48
N PHE A 106 -4.39 -2.86 3.49
CA PHE A 106 -4.16 -2.08 4.70
C PHE A 106 -4.19 -3.02 5.90
N ASP A 107 -3.02 -3.53 6.30
CA ASP A 107 -2.86 -4.52 7.38
C ASP A 107 -3.56 -4.12 8.68
N GLU A 108 -3.71 -2.83 8.96
CA GLU A 108 -4.41 -2.34 10.14
C GLU A 108 -5.93 -2.59 10.13
N TRP A 109 -6.49 -2.96 8.97
CA TRP A 109 -7.90 -3.34 8.78
C TRP A 109 -8.10 -4.86 8.79
N ASN A 110 -7.02 -5.64 8.81
CA ASN A 110 -7.11 -7.08 8.91
C ASN A 110 -7.67 -7.47 10.29
N ILE A 111 -8.90 -7.99 10.33
CA ILE A 111 -9.58 -8.40 11.57
C ILE A 111 -8.88 -9.65 12.11
N LYS A 112 -7.89 -9.45 12.97
CA LYS A 112 -7.27 -10.54 13.73
C LYS A 112 -8.25 -11.01 14.81
N SER A 113 -8.49 -12.31 14.90
CA SER A 113 -9.34 -12.85 15.97
C SER A 113 -8.79 -12.45 17.32
N LYS A 114 -9.59 -11.75 18.14
CA LYS A 114 -9.28 -11.54 19.54
C LYS A 114 -9.67 -12.81 20.30
N SER A 115 -8.70 -13.63 20.66
CA SER A 115 -8.90 -14.78 21.54
C SER A 115 -8.64 -14.38 22.98
N GLU A 116 -9.59 -14.61 23.86
CA GLU A 116 -9.39 -14.53 25.30
C GLU A 116 -8.80 -15.87 25.77
N VAL A 117 -7.62 -15.83 26.40
CA VAL A 117 -6.99 -17.02 26.98
C VAL A 117 -7.48 -17.12 28.42
N ASP A 118 -8.42 -18.01 28.69
CA ASP A 118 -8.81 -18.33 30.08
C ASP A 118 -7.64 -19.03 30.79
N HIS A 119 -7.13 -18.40 31.85
CA HIS A 119 -6.03 -18.95 32.66
C HIS A 119 -6.54 -19.93 33.73
N ASN A 120 -7.85 -20.17 33.84
CA ASN A 120 -8.43 -21.19 34.71
C ASN A 120 -8.38 -22.58 34.09
N VAL A 121 -7.17 -23.07 33.80
CA VAL A 121 -7.00 -24.48 33.44
C VAL A 121 -7.16 -25.31 34.71
N ARG A 122 -8.33 -25.92 34.90
CA ARG A 122 -8.47 -27.04 35.85
C ARG A 122 -7.63 -28.19 35.31
N VAL A 123 -6.56 -28.54 36.01
CA VAL A 123 -5.79 -29.76 35.73
C VAL A 123 -6.75 -30.94 35.88
N VAL A 124 -7.15 -31.55 34.77
CA VAL A 124 -7.92 -32.79 34.80
C VAL A 124 -6.92 -33.89 35.16
N GLN A 125 -6.97 -34.33 36.41
CA GLN A 125 -6.20 -35.49 36.87
C GLN A 125 -6.80 -36.72 36.20
N LEU A 126 -6.06 -37.34 35.27
CA LEU A 126 -6.47 -38.61 34.67
C LEU A 126 -6.40 -39.70 35.75
N PRO A 127 -7.41 -40.58 35.85
CA PRO A 127 -7.40 -41.64 36.84
C PRO A 127 -6.27 -42.64 36.56
N ASP A 128 -5.58 -43.07 37.62
CA ASP A 128 -4.54 -44.08 37.54
C ASP A 128 -5.13 -45.40 37.00
N ILE A 129 -4.54 -45.89 35.92
CA ILE A 129 -4.92 -47.17 35.32
C ILE A 129 -4.42 -48.29 36.24
N VAL A 130 -5.32 -48.91 36.98
CA VAL A 130 -5.02 -50.15 37.73
C VAL A 130 -4.99 -51.30 36.74
N ILE A 131 -3.80 -51.80 36.42
CA ILE A 131 -3.61 -53.03 35.66
C ILE A 131 -3.70 -54.18 36.67
N GLN A 132 -4.74 -55.01 36.56
CA GLN A 132 -4.86 -56.29 37.27
C GLN A 132 -4.14 -57.40 36.52
#